data_AF-A0A482V1K8-F1
#
_entry.id   AF-A0A482V1K8-F1
#
_cell.length_a   1.000
_cell.length_b   1.000
_cell.length_c   1.000
_cell.angle_alpha   90.00
_cell.angle_beta   90.00
_cell.angle_gamma   90.00
#
_symmetry.space_group_name_H-M   'P 1'
#
loop_
_entity.id
_entity.type
_entity.pdbx_description
1 polymer ?
#
loop_
_entity_poly.entity_id
_entity_poly.type
_entity_poly.pdbx_seq_one_letter_code
_entity_poly.pdbx_strand_id
1 'polypeptide(L)'
;TTASEATLISLLAGRWQAIKKYKDLYPDAENGEINSKLVAYCSDQAHSSVEKAALIGLVHIRYIECDENLSMRGPLLLQTIRKDRELGFIPFWVCATLGTTGACAFDNLNEVGEVCSEEFLWLHVDAAYAGSAFICPEYRVWLKGIEKVDSIAFNPSKWLMVHFDCTAMWVKNSLALHEAFNVDPVYLQHEYSGLAIDYMHWQIPLSKRFRALKLWFVIRNYGITGLQKHIREGVRLAQKFEALVHCDHRFEIPAKRHLGLVVFRLQGDNVITETLWKRINSRGNIHCVPAILRGKYVIRFTVTSQRTTIEDIVKDWKEIKTIATEVLQEFQNPAARARVPLADTKSRNENFGTSLLLANSPMSPKIVNGSFAAIYDQSDVIAEFSKTIKLRQDAQDSPGRRGGIFAAVRLKREFFVEAMRRRIKGILMSGKQFSLDSRLDLFHGIEARTPSPSEGLPPVEDHNESEDNGILVLGEFSELSSKEDLLQVPIIHKQTRSKSVDHQVPISMQSERYKTCMKCGHQILQLDDKASN
;
A
#
# COMPACT_ATOMS: atom_id res chain seq x y z
N THR A 1 -5.72 -5.70 1.11
CA THR A 1 -5.51 -4.53 1.99
C THR A 1 -4.26 -3.76 1.60
N THR A 2 -3.17 -4.45 1.28
CA THR A 2 -1.90 -3.85 0.86
C THR A 2 -1.38 -4.57 -0.38
N ALA A 3 -0.47 -3.93 -1.14
CA ALA A 3 0.27 -4.62 -2.20
C ALA A 3 1.10 -5.80 -1.65
N SER A 4 1.65 -5.68 -0.43
CA SER A 4 2.38 -6.78 0.22
C SER A 4 1.52 -8.04 0.40
N GLU A 5 0.27 -7.87 0.81
CA GLU A 5 -0.68 -8.97 0.93
C GLU A 5 -1.04 -9.54 -0.45
N ALA A 6 -1.22 -8.71 -1.46
CA ALA A 6 -1.48 -9.16 -2.83
C ALA A 6 -0.30 -9.97 -3.42
N THR A 7 0.94 -9.52 -3.20
CA THR A 7 2.14 -10.26 -3.57
C THR A 7 2.20 -11.61 -2.85
N LEU A 8 1.95 -11.64 -1.54
CA LEU A 8 1.90 -12.88 -0.78
C LEU A 8 0.81 -13.84 -1.29
N ILE A 9 -0.40 -13.34 -1.52
CA ILE A 9 -1.51 -14.13 -2.09
C ILE A 9 -1.10 -14.75 -3.43
N SER A 10 -0.46 -13.97 -4.31
CA SER A 10 0.00 -14.47 -5.61
C SER A 10 1.10 -15.55 -5.47
N LEU A 11 2.03 -15.36 -4.52
CA LEU A 11 3.11 -16.31 -4.27
C LEU A 11 2.54 -17.62 -3.72
N LEU A 12 1.61 -17.55 -2.77
CA LEU A 12 0.97 -18.73 -2.19
C LEU A 12 0.13 -19.50 -3.22
N ALA A 13 -0.57 -18.81 -4.12
CA ALA A 13 -1.30 -19.42 -5.22
C ALA A 13 -0.37 -20.10 -6.23
N GLY A 14 0.69 -19.40 -6.67
CA GLY A 14 1.71 -19.98 -7.54
C GLY A 14 2.42 -21.19 -6.91
N ARG A 15 2.71 -21.11 -5.60
CA ARG A 15 3.30 -22.21 -4.82
C ARG A 15 2.37 -23.42 -4.79
N TRP A 16 1.08 -23.21 -4.52
CA TRP A 16 0.10 -24.29 -4.50
C TRP A 16 0.01 -24.99 -5.87
N GLN A 17 -0.03 -24.22 -6.96
CA GLN A 17 -0.05 -24.78 -8.32
C GLN A 17 1.22 -25.56 -8.63
N ALA A 18 2.39 -25.06 -8.22
CA ALA A 18 3.66 -25.74 -8.43
C ALA A 18 3.73 -27.08 -7.68
N ILE A 19 3.29 -27.09 -6.41
CA ILE A 19 3.20 -28.32 -5.62
C ILE A 19 2.24 -29.32 -6.28
N LYS A 20 1.05 -28.89 -6.71
CA LYS A 20 0.09 -29.75 -7.41
C LYS A 20 0.70 -30.37 -8.66
N LYS A 21 1.27 -29.55 -9.55
CA LYS A 21 1.94 -30.02 -10.79
C LYS A 21 3.06 -31.02 -10.49
N TYR A 22 3.85 -30.78 -9.45
CA TYR A 22 4.93 -31.69 -9.07
C TYR A 22 4.40 -33.02 -8.56
N LYS A 23 3.32 -33.01 -7.75
CA LYS A 23 2.69 -34.23 -7.26
C LYS A 23 1.99 -35.05 -8.34
N ASP A 24 1.45 -34.39 -9.36
CA ASP A 24 0.90 -35.09 -10.52
C ASP A 24 1.96 -35.95 -11.24
N LEU A 25 3.24 -35.56 -11.17
CA LEU A 25 4.38 -36.32 -11.69
C LEU A 25 4.97 -37.28 -10.66
N TYR A 26 4.98 -36.91 -9.38
CA TYR A 26 5.56 -37.66 -8.28
C TYR A 26 4.58 -37.76 -7.10
N PRO A 27 3.62 -38.71 -7.13
CA PRO A 27 2.53 -38.77 -6.15
C PRO A 27 2.97 -38.97 -4.70
N ASP A 28 4.10 -39.66 -4.50
CA ASP A 28 4.64 -40.00 -3.17
C ASP A 28 5.41 -38.83 -2.52
N ALA A 29 5.67 -37.75 -3.26
CA ALA A 29 6.41 -36.60 -2.74
C ALA A 29 5.56 -35.80 -1.73
N GLU A 30 6.14 -35.53 -0.56
CA GLU A 30 5.50 -34.72 0.47
C GLU A 30 5.54 -33.23 0.12
N ASN A 31 4.47 -32.49 0.46
CA ASN A 31 4.37 -31.05 0.19
C ASN A 31 5.55 -30.26 0.79
N GLY A 32 6.04 -30.67 1.97
CA GLY A 32 7.15 -30.02 2.66
C GLY A 32 8.47 -30.17 1.90
N GLU A 33 8.75 -31.36 1.38
CA GLU A 33 9.94 -31.63 0.57
C GLU A 33 9.92 -30.80 -0.72
N ILE A 34 8.78 -30.80 -1.43
CA ILE A 34 8.61 -30.01 -2.66
C ILE A 34 8.83 -28.53 -2.36
N ASN A 35 8.19 -28.01 -1.30
CA ASN A 35 8.30 -26.61 -0.92
C ASN A 35 9.76 -26.20 -0.61
N SER A 36 10.55 -27.08 0.00
CA SER A 36 11.97 -26.83 0.27
C SER A 36 12.83 -26.66 -0.99
N LYS A 37 12.35 -27.12 -2.15
CA LYS A 37 13.04 -26.97 -3.45
C LYS A 37 12.48 -25.83 -4.29
N LEU A 38 11.35 -25.22 -3.90
CA LEU A 38 10.74 -24.14 -4.65
C LEU A 38 11.58 -22.85 -4.60
N VAL A 39 11.78 -22.23 -5.76
CA VAL A 39 12.52 -20.97 -5.88
C VAL A 39 11.74 -19.92 -6.68
N ALA A 40 11.65 -18.73 -6.08
CA ALA A 40 11.02 -17.54 -6.61
C ALA A 40 12.07 -16.51 -7.08
N TYR A 41 11.70 -15.63 -8.01
CA TYR A 41 12.60 -14.62 -8.58
C TYR A 41 12.01 -13.23 -8.50
N CYS A 42 12.86 -12.22 -8.30
CA CYS A 42 12.49 -10.82 -8.44
C CYS A 42 13.70 -9.97 -8.79
N SER A 43 13.47 -8.73 -9.21
CA SER A 43 14.52 -7.73 -9.39
C SER A 43 15.23 -7.43 -8.05
N ASP A 44 16.53 -7.15 -8.09
CA ASP A 44 17.27 -6.57 -6.94
C ASP A 44 16.74 -5.18 -6.51
N GLN A 45 15.88 -4.56 -7.33
CA GLN A 45 15.15 -3.32 -7.05
C GLN A 45 13.72 -3.55 -6.52
N ALA A 46 13.30 -4.81 -6.35
CA ALA A 46 11.97 -5.14 -5.89
C ALA A 46 11.71 -4.57 -4.47
N HIS A 47 10.44 -4.33 -4.16
CA HIS A 47 10.07 -3.90 -2.82
C HIS A 47 10.31 -5.03 -1.80
N SER A 48 10.68 -4.67 -0.57
CA SER A 48 10.96 -5.63 0.52
C SER A 48 9.78 -6.55 0.87
N SER A 49 8.56 -6.21 0.42
CA SER A 49 7.41 -7.12 0.54
C SER A 49 7.58 -8.43 -0.21
N VAL A 50 8.36 -8.46 -1.30
CA VAL A 50 8.59 -9.69 -2.08
C VAL A 50 9.44 -10.67 -1.28
N GLU A 51 10.55 -10.19 -0.71
CA GLU A 51 11.36 -10.96 0.23
C GLU A 51 10.53 -11.44 1.42
N LYS A 52 9.75 -10.53 2.01
CA LYS A 52 8.88 -10.86 3.14
C LYS A 52 7.82 -11.91 2.78
N ALA A 53 7.30 -11.89 1.55
CA ALA A 53 6.36 -12.89 1.07
C ALA A 53 7.04 -14.26 0.92
N ALA A 54 8.28 -14.30 0.41
CA ALA A 54 9.07 -15.53 0.34
C ALA A 54 9.40 -16.08 1.74
N LEU A 55 9.76 -15.20 2.69
CA LEU A 55 10.01 -15.57 4.10
C LEU A 55 8.76 -16.20 4.75
N ILE A 56 7.58 -15.60 4.58
CA ILE A 56 6.32 -16.15 5.10
C ILE A 56 5.94 -17.44 4.36
N GLY A 57 6.19 -17.51 3.06
CA GLY A 57 5.92 -18.67 2.22
C GLY A 57 6.90 -19.83 2.42
N LEU A 58 8.00 -19.62 3.15
CA LEU A 58 9.10 -20.58 3.33
C LEU A 58 9.65 -21.10 1.98
N VAL A 59 9.84 -20.20 1.02
CA VAL A 59 10.39 -20.53 -0.31
C VAL A 59 11.73 -19.82 -0.52
N HIS A 60 12.59 -20.40 -1.35
CA HIS A 60 13.82 -19.72 -1.75
C HIS A 60 13.50 -18.51 -2.64
N ILE A 61 14.31 -17.46 -2.54
CA ILE A 61 14.21 -16.28 -3.40
C ILE A 61 15.57 -15.95 -4.02
N ARG A 62 15.57 -15.60 -5.31
CA ARG A 62 16.72 -15.09 -6.05
C ARG A 62 16.44 -13.66 -6.50
N TYR A 63 17.42 -12.79 -6.28
CA TYR A 63 17.42 -11.44 -6.82
C TYR A 63 18.16 -11.44 -8.15
N ILE A 64 17.50 -10.96 -9.19
CA ILE A 64 18.06 -10.77 -10.52
C ILE A 64 18.62 -9.37 -10.58
N GLU A 65 19.91 -9.25 -10.89
CA GLU A 65 20.58 -7.96 -11.05
C GLU A 65 19.94 -7.18 -12.20
N CYS A 66 19.62 -5.92 -11.93
CA CYS A 66 19.01 -5.04 -12.91
C CYS A 66 20.03 -4.45 -13.91
N ASP A 67 19.57 -4.05 -15.09
CA ASP A 67 20.39 -3.33 -16.08
C ASP A 67 20.69 -1.88 -15.67
N GLU A 68 21.39 -1.12 -16.52
CA GLU A 68 21.76 0.28 -16.24
C GLU A 68 20.55 1.21 -16.01
N ASN A 69 19.37 0.84 -16.52
CA ASN A 69 18.12 1.56 -16.29
C ASN A 69 17.39 1.06 -15.03
N LEU A 70 18.05 0.23 -14.22
CA LEU A 70 17.49 -0.41 -13.03
C LEU A 70 16.29 -1.33 -13.37
N SER A 71 16.31 -1.92 -14.57
CA SER A 71 15.27 -2.83 -15.10
C SER A 71 15.74 -4.28 -15.07
N MET A 72 14.92 -5.20 -14.53
CA MET A 72 15.14 -6.64 -14.70
C MET A 72 14.86 -7.06 -16.16
N ARG A 73 15.76 -7.88 -16.71
CA ARG A 73 15.75 -8.32 -18.12
C ARG A 73 15.57 -9.82 -18.24
N GLY A 74 14.91 -10.26 -19.29
CA GLY A 74 14.62 -11.68 -19.54
C GLY A 74 15.86 -12.59 -19.62
N PRO A 75 16.95 -12.19 -20.32
CA PRO A 75 18.12 -13.07 -20.49
C PRO A 75 18.77 -13.50 -19.16
N LEU A 76 18.97 -12.58 -18.21
CA LEU A 76 19.59 -12.90 -16.93
C LEU A 76 18.64 -13.71 -16.03
N LEU A 77 17.34 -13.43 -16.09
CA LEU A 77 16.31 -14.23 -15.42
C LEU A 77 16.35 -15.68 -15.92
N LEU A 78 16.31 -15.88 -17.24
CA LEU A 78 16.35 -17.21 -17.87
C LEU A 78 17.65 -17.96 -17.53
N GLN A 79 18.80 -17.28 -17.56
CA GLN A 79 20.07 -17.88 -17.17
C GLN A 79 20.03 -18.37 -15.71
N THR A 80 19.44 -17.60 -14.81
CA THR A 80 19.35 -17.95 -13.38
C THR A 80 18.39 -19.12 -13.16
N ILE A 81 17.24 -19.12 -13.83
CA ILE A 81 16.26 -20.22 -13.82
C ILE A 81 16.92 -21.54 -14.24
N ARG A 82 17.69 -21.54 -15.33
CA ARG A 82 18.38 -22.75 -15.84
C ARG A 82 19.39 -23.29 -14.84
N LYS A 83 20.20 -22.41 -14.24
CA LYS A 83 21.16 -22.79 -13.18
C LYS A 83 20.46 -23.40 -11.97
N ASP A 84 19.36 -22.81 -11.51
CA ASP A 84 18.62 -23.35 -10.36
C ASP A 84 18.02 -24.73 -10.68
N ARG A 85 17.56 -24.97 -11.92
CA ARG A 85 17.11 -26.31 -12.36
C ARG A 85 18.26 -27.33 -12.36
N GLU A 86 19.44 -26.95 -12.84
CA GLU A 86 20.63 -27.81 -12.80
C GLU A 86 21.02 -28.19 -11.35
N LEU A 87 20.76 -27.30 -10.39
CA LEU A 87 20.95 -27.52 -8.96
C LEU A 87 19.80 -28.29 -8.29
N GLY A 88 18.78 -28.70 -9.04
CA GLY A 88 17.63 -29.45 -8.53
C GLY A 88 16.55 -28.62 -7.84
N PHE A 89 16.61 -27.28 -7.94
CA PHE A 89 15.52 -26.42 -7.51
C PHE A 89 14.36 -26.43 -8.53
N ILE A 90 13.19 -26.01 -8.07
CA ILE A 90 11.94 -25.95 -8.83
C ILE A 90 11.53 -24.47 -8.97
N PRO A 91 11.93 -23.81 -10.07
CA PRO A 91 11.44 -22.48 -10.42
C PRO A 91 9.91 -22.49 -10.48
N PHE A 92 9.24 -21.52 -9.84
CA PHE A 92 7.78 -21.49 -9.88
C PHE A 92 7.14 -20.11 -9.98
N TRP A 93 7.82 -19.03 -9.58
CA TRP A 93 7.18 -17.72 -9.47
C TRP A 93 8.16 -16.57 -9.70
N VAL A 94 7.70 -15.52 -10.36
CA VAL A 94 8.48 -14.31 -10.67
C VAL A 94 7.67 -13.05 -10.31
N CYS A 95 8.30 -12.09 -9.62
CA CYS A 95 7.80 -10.73 -9.43
C CYS A 95 8.46 -9.77 -10.41
N ALA A 96 7.70 -9.26 -11.38
CA ALA A 96 8.08 -8.10 -12.16
C ALA A 96 7.54 -6.83 -11.49
N THR A 97 8.38 -5.81 -11.34
CA THR A 97 8.02 -4.54 -10.70
C THR A 97 7.86 -3.45 -11.75
N LEU A 98 6.68 -2.83 -11.81
CA LEU A 98 6.41 -1.65 -12.61
C LEU A 98 6.35 -0.42 -11.69
N GLY A 99 7.46 0.32 -11.63
CA GLY A 99 7.64 1.45 -10.73
C GLY A 99 8.27 1.03 -9.40
N THR A 100 9.55 0.64 -9.44
CA THR A 100 10.34 0.23 -8.26
C THR A 100 10.39 1.32 -7.19
N THR A 101 10.56 0.92 -5.93
CA THR A 101 10.47 1.85 -4.80
C THR A 101 11.60 2.87 -4.80
N GLY A 102 12.82 2.42 -5.14
CA GLY A 102 14.03 3.25 -5.13
C GLY A 102 13.93 4.41 -6.12
N ALA A 103 13.81 4.10 -7.41
CA ALA A 103 13.92 5.06 -8.51
C ALA A 103 12.73 5.11 -9.48
N CYS A 104 11.63 4.38 -9.20
CA CYS A 104 10.51 4.22 -10.14
C CYS A 104 10.94 3.66 -11.50
N ALA A 105 11.82 2.66 -11.47
CA ALA A 105 12.22 1.91 -12.66
C ALA A 105 11.15 0.87 -13.02
N PHE A 106 11.23 0.34 -14.25
CA PHE A 106 10.26 -0.62 -14.78
C PHE A 106 11.00 -1.83 -15.31
N ASP A 107 10.71 -3.01 -14.78
CA ASP A 107 11.19 -4.27 -15.33
C ASP A 107 10.65 -4.47 -16.75
N ASN A 108 11.42 -5.11 -17.63
CA ASN A 108 11.01 -5.34 -19.01
C ASN A 108 9.98 -6.47 -19.08
N LEU A 109 8.71 -6.11 -18.92
CA LEU A 109 7.61 -7.05 -18.79
C LEU A 109 7.44 -7.95 -20.02
N ASN A 110 7.74 -7.46 -21.23
CA ASN A 110 7.64 -8.28 -22.43
C ASN A 110 8.64 -9.45 -22.40
N GLU A 111 9.91 -9.15 -22.12
CA GLU A 111 10.96 -10.16 -22.03
C GLU A 111 10.74 -11.12 -20.84
N VAL A 112 10.40 -10.57 -19.67
CA VAL A 112 10.12 -11.39 -18.48
C VAL A 112 8.90 -12.28 -18.68
N GLY A 113 7.85 -11.75 -19.34
CA GLY A 113 6.65 -12.51 -19.67
C GLY A 113 6.91 -13.65 -20.65
N GLU A 114 7.77 -13.45 -21.65
CA GLU A 114 8.20 -14.53 -22.56
C GLU A 114 8.91 -15.65 -21.78
N VAL A 115 9.86 -15.31 -20.92
CA VAL A 115 10.56 -16.28 -20.07
C VAL A 115 9.59 -17.05 -19.16
N CYS A 116 8.70 -16.36 -18.45
CA CYS A 116 7.74 -17.02 -17.56
C CYS A 116 6.78 -17.95 -18.32
N SER A 117 6.35 -17.54 -19.52
CA SER A 117 5.47 -18.36 -20.34
C SER A 117 6.17 -19.62 -20.86
N GLU A 118 7.42 -19.51 -21.30
CA GLU A 118 8.21 -20.66 -21.78
C GLU A 118 8.60 -21.62 -20.65
N GLU A 119 8.91 -21.07 -19.47
CA GLU A 119 9.36 -21.83 -18.31
C GLU A 119 8.20 -22.24 -17.37
N PHE A 120 6.96 -21.97 -17.75
CA PHE A 120 5.72 -22.28 -17.02
C PHE A 120 5.66 -21.73 -15.59
N LEU A 121 6.22 -20.53 -15.38
CA LEU A 121 6.29 -19.86 -14.08
C LEU A 121 5.11 -18.90 -13.89
N TRP A 122 4.63 -18.79 -12.66
CA TRP A 122 3.65 -17.76 -12.32
C TRP A 122 4.30 -16.38 -12.40
N LEU A 123 3.77 -15.48 -13.22
CA LEU A 123 4.21 -14.08 -13.30
C LEU A 123 3.27 -13.16 -12.55
N HIS A 124 3.76 -12.58 -11.44
CA HIS A 124 3.11 -11.50 -10.72
C HIS A 124 3.71 -10.15 -11.08
N VAL A 125 2.85 -9.14 -11.31
CA VAL A 125 3.26 -7.75 -11.49
C VAL A 125 2.91 -6.92 -10.25
N ASP A 126 3.93 -6.40 -9.58
CA ASP A 126 3.79 -5.35 -8.59
C ASP A 126 3.83 -3.98 -9.29
N ALA A 127 2.66 -3.37 -9.44
CA ALA A 127 2.50 -2.00 -9.96
C ALA A 127 2.01 -1.06 -8.85
N ALA A 128 2.40 -1.29 -7.58
CA ALA A 128 1.88 -0.60 -6.40
C ALA A 128 1.69 0.91 -6.55
N TYR A 129 2.67 1.61 -7.11
CA TYR A 129 2.62 3.06 -7.36
C TYR A 129 2.25 3.39 -8.81
N ALA A 130 3.00 2.86 -9.78
CA ALA A 130 2.83 3.23 -11.19
C ALA A 130 1.52 2.72 -11.81
N GLY A 131 0.86 1.73 -11.21
CA GLY A 131 -0.41 1.18 -11.70
C GLY A 131 -1.51 2.23 -11.85
N SER A 132 -1.55 3.22 -10.96
CA SER A 132 -2.48 4.35 -11.07
C SER A 132 -2.24 5.19 -12.33
N ALA A 133 -1.01 5.24 -12.84
CA ALA A 133 -0.68 6.01 -14.05
C ALA A 133 -1.24 5.38 -15.33
N PHE A 134 -1.51 4.07 -15.34
CA PHE A 134 -1.98 3.35 -16.53
C PHE A 134 -3.42 3.70 -16.94
N ILE A 135 -4.13 4.49 -16.13
CA ILE A 135 -5.37 5.13 -16.57
C ILE A 135 -5.12 6.12 -17.71
N CYS A 136 -3.91 6.68 -17.81
CA CYS A 136 -3.48 7.55 -18.90
C CYS A 136 -2.83 6.69 -20.02
N PRO A 137 -3.35 6.73 -21.26
CA PRO A 137 -2.85 5.90 -22.36
C PRO A 137 -1.35 6.03 -22.62
N GLU A 138 -0.79 7.22 -22.50
CA GLU A 138 0.62 7.52 -22.77
C GLU A 138 1.61 6.79 -21.83
N TYR A 139 1.15 6.34 -20.65
CA TYR A 139 1.97 5.57 -19.70
C TYR A 139 1.80 4.06 -19.84
N ARG A 140 0.95 3.57 -20.75
CA ARG A 140 0.73 2.13 -20.96
C ARG A 140 1.87 1.45 -21.71
N VAL A 141 2.88 2.20 -22.17
CA VAL A 141 4.08 1.64 -22.81
C VAL A 141 4.78 0.61 -21.92
N TRP A 142 4.72 0.77 -20.60
CA TRP A 142 5.29 -0.15 -19.61
C TRP A 142 4.41 -1.39 -19.33
N LEU A 143 3.19 -1.45 -19.87
CA LEU A 143 2.32 -2.63 -19.81
C LEU A 143 2.52 -3.58 -21.00
N LYS A 144 3.44 -3.30 -21.92
CA LYS A 144 3.74 -4.22 -23.02
C LYS A 144 4.19 -5.58 -22.45
N GLY A 145 3.46 -6.66 -22.73
CA GLY A 145 3.66 -7.99 -22.14
C GLY A 145 2.63 -8.39 -21.08
N ILE A 146 1.70 -7.50 -20.70
CA ILE A 146 0.69 -7.75 -19.65
C ILE A 146 -0.21 -8.95 -19.95
N GLU A 147 -0.41 -9.32 -21.21
CA GLU A 147 -1.20 -10.48 -21.63
C GLU A 147 -0.66 -11.83 -21.11
N LYS A 148 0.64 -11.86 -20.80
CA LYS A 148 1.36 -13.04 -20.28
C LYS A 148 1.35 -13.12 -18.75
N VAL A 149 0.80 -12.12 -18.06
CA VAL A 149 0.84 -12.01 -16.60
C VAL A 149 -0.31 -12.80 -15.95
N ASP A 150 0.00 -13.52 -14.88
CA ASP A 150 -0.98 -14.29 -14.11
C ASP A 150 -1.69 -13.45 -13.05
N SER A 151 -0.99 -12.46 -12.48
CA SER A 151 -1.63 -11.51 -11.57
C SER A 151 -0.95 -10.15 -11.55
N ILE A 152 -1.72 -9.10 -11.31
CA ILE A 152 -1.22 -7.73 -11.16
C ILE A 152 -1.87 -7.06 -9.95
N ALA A 153 -1.09 -6.33 -9.17
CA ALA A 153 -1.58 -5.53 -8.06
C ALA A 153 -1.14 -4.06 -8.18
N PHE A 154 -2.05 -3.13 -7.86
CA PHE A 154 -1.70 -1.74 -7.65
C PHE A 154 -2.49 -1.12 -6.50
N ASN A 155 -2.02 0.02 -5.97
CA ASN A 155 -2.69 0.71 -4.88
C ASN A 155 -3.40 1.97 -5.37
N PRO A 156 -4.74 1.94 -5.54
CA PRO A 156 -5.52 3.17 -5.55
C PRO A 156 -5.19 4.08 -4.36
N SER A 157 -4.80 3.47 -3.22
CA SER A 157 -4.39 4.20 -2.02
C SER A 157 -3.04 4.91 -2.06
N LYS A 158 -2.26 4.77 -3.14
CA LYS A 158 -1.04 5.55 -3.33
C LYS A 158 -1.29 6.83 -4.12
N TRP A 159 -1.86 6.71 -5.31
CA TRP A 159 -1.87 7.82 -6.27
C TRP A 159 -3.20 8.01 -7.02
N LEU A 160 -4.26 7.33 -6.59
CA LEU A 160 -5.60 7.46 -7.18
C LEU A 160 -6.59 8.15 -6.23
N MET A 161 -6.10 8.88 -5.22
CA MET A 161 -6.88 9.66 -4.24
C MET A 161 -7.89 8.87 -3.40
N VAL A 162 -7.81 7.54 -3.37
CA VAL A 162 -8.58 6.72 -2.43
C VAL A 162 -7.79 6.66 -1.12
N HIS A 163 -8.40 6.94 0.02
CA HIS A 163 -7.67 6.83 1.28
C HIS A 163 -7.34 5.37 1.62
N PHE A 164 -6.20 5.15 2.29
CA PHE A 164 -5.79 3.84 2.78
C PHE A 164 -6.85 3.24 3.73
N ASP A 165 -7.18 1.95 3.67
CA ASP A 165 -6.65 0.85 2.84
C ASP A 165 -7.36 0.72 1.47
N CYS A 166 -6.62 0.60 0.37
CA CYS A 166 -7.19 0.23 -0.93
C CYS A 166 -6.11 -0.27 -1.89
N THR A 167 -6.06 -1.59 -2.07
CA THR A 167 -5.24 -2.29 -3.08
C THR A 167 -6.18 -3.08 -3.95
N ALA A 168 -5.99 -2.98 -5.26
CA ALA A 168 -6.72 -3.78 -6.23
C ALA A 168 -5.75 -4.80 -6.83
N MET A 169 -6.18 -6.06 -6.88
CA MET A 169 -5.45 -7.18 -7.44
C MET A 169 -6.34 -7.85 -8.46
N TRP A 170 -5.78 -8.13 -9.64
CA TRP A 170 -6.40 -8.94 -10.66
C TRP A 170 -5.60 -10.23 -10.82
N VAL A 171 -6.32 -11.31 -11.10
CA VAL A 171 -5.74 -12.61 -11.42
C VAL A 171 -6.35 -13.11 -12.72
N LYS A 172 -5.53 -13.74 -13.55
CA LYS A 172 -5.95 -14.33 -14.82
C LYS A 172 -6.82 -15.56 -14.60
N ASN A 173 -6.49 -16.36 -13.58
CA ASN A 173 -7.24 -17.54 -13.18
C ASN A 173 -7.59 -17.46 -11.68
N SER A 174 -8.86 -17.14 -11.37
CA SER A 174 -9.35 -17.06 -9.99
C SER A 174 -9.46 -18.42 -9.30
N LEU A 175 -9.57 -19.52 -10.06
CA LEU A 175 -9.56 -20.88 -9.51
C LEU A 175 -8.27 -21.17 -8.75
N ALA A 176 -7.14 -20.62 -9.23
CA ALA A 176 -5.85 -20.77 -8.55
C ALA A 176 -5.84 -20.17 -7.13
N LEU A 177 -6.50 -19.03 -6.95
CA LEU A 177 -6.67 -18.45 -5.60
C LEU A 177 -7.62 -19.33 -4.78
N HIS A 178 -8.74 -19.71 -5.37
CA HIS A 178 -9.74 -20.53 -4.70
C HIS A 178 -9.13 -21.83 -4.18
N GLU A 179 -8.46 -22.61 -5.02
CA GLU A 179 -7.83 -23.88 -4.63
C GLU A 179 -6.74 -23.70 -3.55
N ALA A 180 -6.02 -22.57 -3.56
CA ALA A 180 -4.97 -22.30 -2.58
C ALA A 180 -5.50 -21.92 -1.18
N PHE A 181 -6.70 -21.35 -1.08
CA PHE A 181 -7.26 -20.80 0.15
C PHE A 181 -8.62 -21.39 0.57
N ASN A 182 -9.15 -22.35 -0.19
CA ASN A 182 -10.48 -22.88 0.08
C ASN A 182 -10.52 -23.61 1.44
N VAL A 183 -11.50 -23.22 2.24
CA VAL A 183 -11.95 -23.93 3.44
C VAL A 183 -13.48 -23.90 3.39
N ASP A 184 -14.11 -25.04 3.60
CA ASP A 184 -15.56 -25.21 3.40
C ASP A 184 -16.26 -25.74 4.66
N PRO A 185 -16.28 -24.97 5.76
CA PRO A 185 -17.07 -25.33 6.92
C PRO A 185 -18.56 -25.04 6.69
N VAL A 186 -19.43 -25.94 7.15
CA VAL A 186 -20.89 -25.88 6.96
C VAL A 186 -21.52 -24.52 7.35
N TYR A 187 -20.99 -23.84 8.37
CA TYR A 187 -21.54 -22.54 8.82
C TYR A 187 -21.22 -21.35 7.89
N LEU A 188 -20.42 -21.55 6.84
CA LEU A 188 -20.17 -20.55 5.79
C LEU A 188 -20.90 -20.87 4.49
N GLN A 189 -21.52 -22.05 4.37
CA GLN A 189 -22.24 -22.46 3.17
C GLN A 189 -23.57 -21.72 3.03
N HIS A 190 -23.98 -21.53 1.78
CA HIS A 190 -25.27 -20.95 1.42
C HIS A 190 -25.80 -21.55 0.11
N GLU A 191 -27.07 -21.33 -0.18
CA GLU A 191 -27.78 -21.92 -1.34
C GLU A 191 -27.13 -21.60 -2.69
N TYR A 192 -26.40 -20.48 -2.76
CA TYR A 192 -25.68 -20.03 -3.96
C TYR A 192 -24.20 -20.40 -4.00
N SER A 193 -23.69 -21.22 -3.07
CA SER A 193 -22.28 -21.63 -3.09
C SER A 193 -21.97 -22.37 -4.40
N GLY A 194 -20.89 -21.99 -5.07
CA GLY A 194 -20.55 -22.48 -6.42
C GLY A 194 -21.22 -21.72 -7.57
N LEU A 195 -22.25 -20.91 -7.32
CA LEU A 195 -22.86 -19.99 -8.30
C LEU A 195 -22.41 -18.54 -8.08
N ALA A 196 -22.33 -18.11 -6.83
CA ALA A 196 -21.88 -16.78 -6.44
C ALA A 196 -20.35 -16.75 -6.20
N ILE A 197 -19.77 -15.54 -6.30
CA ILE A 197 -18.34 -15.34 -6.02
C ILE A 197 -18.14 -15.05 -4.54
N ASP A 198 -17.52 -16.01 -3.85
CA ASP A 198 -17.15 -15.88 -2.45
C ASP A 198 -15.71 -15.38 -2.30
N TYR A 199 -15.58 -14.05 -2.16
CA TYR A 199 -14.28 -13.37 -2.03
C TYR A 199 -13.43 -13.86 -0.84
N MET A 200 -13.99 -14.59 0.13
CA MET A 200 -13.22 -15.19 1.23
C MET A 200 -12.13 -16.14 0.71
N HIS A 201 -12.37 -16.80 -0.43
CA HIS A 201 -11.39 -17.70 -1.06
C HIS A 201 -10.32 -16.97 -1.88
N TRP A 202 -10.38 -15.63 -1.98
CA TRP A 202 -9.42 -14.82 -2.75
C TRP A 202 -8.53 -13.96 -1.84
N GLN A 203 -8.58 -14.17 -0.52
CA GLN A 203 -7.82 -13.43 0.46
C GLN A 203 -7.43 -14.33 1.65
N ILE A 204 -6.48 -13.87 2.47
CA ILE A 204 -6.02 -14.62 3.65
C ILE A 204 -7.08 -14.63 4.79
N PRO A 205 -7.65 -13.49 5.22
CA PRO A 205 -8.65 -13.50 6.30
C PRO A 205 -10.04 -13.88 5.79
N LEU A 206 -10.91 -14.36 6.69
CA LEU A 206 -12.33 -14.60 6.35
C LEU A 206 -13.08 -13.27 6.12
N SER A 207 -13.10 -12.40 7.13
CA SER A 207 -13.91 -11.17 7.09
C SER A 207 -13.33 -10.12 6.14
N LYS A 208 -14.21 -9.41 5.41
CA LYS A 208 -13.83 -8.25 4.58
C LYS A 208 -14.77 -7.07 4.82
N ARG A 209 -14.21 -5.87 4.69
CA ARG A 209 -14.94 -4.59 4.75
C ARG A 209 -15.52 -4.24 3.38
N PHE A 210 -16.52 -3.37 3.32
CA PHE A 210 -17.06 -2.88 2.04
C PHE A 210 -16.17 -1.78 1.42
N ARG A 211 -14.94 -2.13 1.06
CA ARG A 211 -13.92 -1.19 0.52
C ARG A 211 -14.28 -0.62 -0.85
N ALA A 212 -15.10 -1.33 -1.62
CA ALA A 212 -15.49 -0.91 -2.96
C ALA A 212 -16.29 0.40 -2.97
N LEU A 213 -17.02 0.73 -1.89
CA LEU A 213 -17.85 1.93 -1.82
C LEU A 213 -17.03 3.23 -1.97
N LYS A 214 -15.91 3.35 -1.24
CA LYS A 214 -15.03 4.53 -1.35
C LYS A 214 -14.33 4.63 -2.71
N LEU A 215 -13.93 3.50 -3.28
CA LEU A 215 -13.35 3.46 -4.63
C LEU A 215 -14.38 3.92 -5.66
N TRP A 216 -15.61 3.45 -5.56
CA TRP A 216 -16.72 3.82 -6.44
C TRP A 216 -17.03 5.32 -6.36
N PHE A 217 -17.09 5.90 -5.15
CA PHE A 217 -17.27 7.34 -4.97
C PHE A 217 -16.16 8.16 -5.61
N VAL A 218 -14.89 7.78 -5.44
CA VAL A 218 -13.78 8.49 -6.08
C VAL A 218 -13.88 8.43 -7.61
N ILE A 219 -14.11 7.24 -8.18
CA ILE A 219 -14.23 7.09 -9.63
C ILE A 219 -15.40 7.91 -10.18
N ARG A 220 -16.57 7.87 -9.53
CA ARG A 220 -17.75 8.61 -9.99
C ARG A 220 -17.65 10.12 -9.79
N ASN A 221 -17.04 10.57 -8.70
CA ASN A 221 -16.95 12.00 -8.37
C ASN A 221 -15.94 12.72 -9.26
N TYR A 222 -14.75 12.13 -9.46
CA TYR A 222 -13.70 12.75 -10.29
C TYR A 222 -13.86 12.44 -11.78
N GLY A 223 -14.46 11.30 -12.11
CA GLY A 223 -14.46 10.77 -13.47
C GLY A 223 -13.07 10.34 -13.95
N ILE A 224 -13.02 9.61 -15.06
CA ILE A 224 -11.75 9.14 -15.64
C ILE A 224 -10.86 10.32 -16.05
N THR A 225 -11.44 11.36 -16.65
CA THR A 225 -10.71 12.55 -17.12
C THR A 225 -10.11 13.35 -15.96
N GLY A 226 -10.83 13.50 -14.85
CA GLY A 226 -10.32 14.17 -13.64
C GLY A 226 -9.16 13.40 -13.00
N LEU A 227 -9.27 12.06 -12.91
CA LEU A 227 -8.19 11.22 -12.41
C LEU A 227 -6.96 11.26 -13.33
N GLN A 228 -7.14 11.21 -14.64
CA GLN A 228 -6.04 11.34 -15.61
C GLN A 228 -5.35 12.72 -15.49
N LYS A 229 -6.12 13.79 -15.32
CA LYS A 229 -5.58 15.15 -15.10
C LYS A 229 -4.73 15.20 -13.82
N HIS A 230 -5.18 14.57 -12.74
CA HIS A 230 -4.41 14.48 -11.48
C HIS A 230 -3.04 13.80 -11.69
N ILE A 231 -3.02 12.65 -12.37
CA ILE A 231 -1.76 11.94 -12.67
C ILE A 231 -0.83 12.83 -13.50
N ARG A 232 -1.34 13.40 -14.62
CA ARG A 232 -0.55 14.25 -15.52
C ARG A 232 0.03 15.46 -14.80
N GLU A 233 -0.72 16.08 -13.91
CA GLU A 233 -0.25 17.22 -13.13
C GLU A 233 0.87 16.82 -12.16
N GLY A 234 0.74 15.68 -11.46
CA GLY A 234 1.82 15.16 -10.62
C GLY A 234 3.11 14.89 -11.40
N VAL A 235 3.00 14.35 -12.62
CA VAL A 235 4.14 14.14 -13.51
C VAL A 235 4.76 15.47 -13.97
N ARG A 236 3.94 16.46 -14.35
CA ARG A 236 4.39 17.79 -14.78
C ARG A 236 5.15 18.52 -13.66
N LEU A 237 4.68 18.42 -12.42
CA LEU A 237 5.34 19.01 -11.25
C LEU A 237 6.68 18.33 -10.95
N ALA A 238 6.77 17.00 -11.10
CA ALA A 238 8.03 16.28 -10.96
C ALA A 238 9.04 16.64 -12.06
N GLN A 239 8.59 16.86 -13.30
CA GLN A 239 9.43 17.41 -14.38
C GLN A 239 9.97 18.80 -14.03
N LYS A 240 9.15 19.65 -13.39
CA LYS A 240 9.61 20.96 -12.95
C LYS A 240 10.69 20.86 -11.87
N PHE A 241 10.53 19.95 -10.91
CA PHE A 241 11.56 19.69 -9.89
C PHE A 241 12.85 19.14 -10.51
N GLU A 242 12.76 18.18 -11.44
CA GLU A 242 13.90 17.63 -12.19
C GLU A 242 14.69 18.74 -12.90
N ALA A 243 14.01 19.67 -13.59
CA ALA A 243 14.65 20.80 -14.25
C ALA A 243 15.37 21.74 -13.25
N LEU A 244 14.78 21.96 -12.08
CA LEU A 244 15.39 22.78 -11.02
C LEU A 244 16.67 22.15 -10.46
N VAL A 245 16.68 20.82 -10.30
CA VAL A 245 17.86 20.07 -9.86
C VAL A 245 18.97 20.12 -10.91
N HIS A 246 18.63 19.93 -12.19
CA HIS A 246 19.60 20.00 -13.29
C HIS A 246 20.29 21.37 -13.43
N CYS A 247 19.61 22.46 -13.08
CA CYS A 247 20.18 23.80 -13.12
C CYS A 247 21.24 24.05 -12.02
N ASP A 248 21.35 23.19 -11.01
CA ASP A 248 22.32 23.34 -9.92
C ASP A 248 23.44 22.30 -10.04
N HIS A 249 24.61 22.75 -10.48
CA HIS A 249 25.79 21.91 -10.76
C HIS A 249 26.33 21.15 -9.54
N ARG A 250 25.86 21.46 -8.32
CA ARG A 250 26.24 20.74 -7.10
C ARG A 250 25.53 19.39 -6.97
N PHE A 251 24.44 19.21 -7.73
CA PHE A 251 23.61 18.01 -7.70
C PHE A 251 23.80 17.16 -8.94
N GLU A 252 23.39 15.90 -8.83
CA GLU A 252 23.24 14.98 -9.95
C GLU A 252 21.95 14.16 -9.80
N ILE A 253 21.41 13.71 -10.92
CA ILE A 253 20.22 12.85 -11.02
C ILE A 253 20.69 11.47 -11.51
N PRO A 254 20.91 10.50 -10.61
CA PRO A 254 21.55 9.23 -10.97
C PRO A 254 20.61 8.22 -11.65
N ALA A 255 19.30 8.48 -11.71
CA ALA A 255 18.36 7.65 -12.45
C ALA A 255 17.32 8.52 -13.15
N LYS A 256 16.87 8.07 -14.33
CA LYS A 256 15.89 8.77 -15.15
C LYS A 256 14.57 8.97 -14.39
N ARG A 257 14.02 10.19 -14.41
CA ARG A 257 12.70 10.44 -13.85
C ARG A 257 11.62 9.74 -14.67
N HIS A 258 10.88 8.87 -14.00
CA HIS A 258 9.59 8.41 -14.47
C HIS A 258 8.49 8.85 -13.51
N LEU A 259 7.35 9.25 -14.09
CA LEU A 259 6.16 9.66 -13.34
C LEU A 259 6.47 10.79 -12.32
N GLY A 260 5.98 10.67 -11.09
CA GLY A 260 6.03 11.70 -10.05
C GLY A 260 7.21 11.60 -9.08
N LEU A 261 8.21 10.76 -9.34
CA LEU A 261 9.39 10.57 -8.48
C LEU A 261 10.67 11.05 -9.16
N VAL A 262 11.39 11.96 -8.50
CA VAL A 262 12.76 12.36 -8.87
C VAL A 262 13.72 11.86 -7.79
N VAL A 263 14.81 11.21 -8.21
CA VAL A 263 15.92 10.85 -7.33
C VAL A 263 17.10 11.77 -7.61
N PHE A 264 17.71 12.29 -6.56
CA PHE A 264 18.83 13.23 -6.70
C PHE A 264 19.81 13.05 -5.54
N ARG A 265 21.04 13.52 -5.74
CA ARG A 265 22.08 13.53 -4.71
C ARG A 265 23.04 14.69 -4.91
N LEU A 266 23.80 15.03 -3.88
CA LEU A 266 24.95 15.92 -4.04
C LEU A 266 26.09 15.14 -4.69
N GLN A 267 26.85 15.80 -5.55
CA GLN A 267 28.07 15.23 -6.11
C GLN A 267 29.11 15.00 -4.99
N GLY A 268 29.94 13.97 -5.17
CA GLY A 268 30.91 13.51 -4.16
C GLY A 268 30.40 12.35 -3.30
N ASP A 269 30.86 12.28 -2.06
CA ASP A 269 30.66 11.14 -1.17
C ASP A 269 29.21 11.00 -0.66
N ASN A 270 28.80 9.76 -0.41
CA ASN A 270 27.47 9.43 0.13
C ASN A 270 27.17 10.15 1.46
N VAL A 271 28.18 10.35 2.30
CA VAL A 271 28.05 11.01 3.61
C VAL A 271 27.53 12.45 3.48
N ILE A 272 27.89 13.17 2.42
CA ILE A 272 27.44 14.54 2.18
C ILE A 272 25.92 14.54 1.91
N THR A 273 25.47 13.63 1.05
CA THR A 273 24.05 13.48 0.73
C THR A 273 23.24 12.98 1.94
N GLU A 274 23.79 12.06 2.73
CA GLU A 274 23.18 11.60 3.97
C GLU A 274 23.01 12.75 4.99
N THR A 275 24.02 13.61 5.10
CA THR A 275 23.98 14.78 6.00
C THR A 275 22.93 15.79 5.54
N LEU A 276 22.87 16.08 4.24
CA LEU A 276 21.82 16.91 3.64
C LEU A 276 20.42 16.37 3.97
N TRP A 277 20.19 15.08 3.70
CA TRP A 277 18.91 14.43 3.98
C TRP A 277 18.51 14.51 5.46
N LYS A 278 19.42 14.19 6.38
CA LYS A 278 19.18 14.28 7.83
C LYS A 278 18.76 15.70 8.23
N ARG A 279 19.40 16.72 7.65
CA ARG A 279 19.14 18.12 7.99
C ARG A 279 17.82 18.64 7.42
N ILE A 280 17.44 18.22 6.20
CA ILE A 280 16.11 18.48 5.62
C ILE A 280 15.03 17.95 6.58
N ASN A 281 15.14 16.68 6.98
CA ASN A 281 14.15 16.04 7.85
C ASN A 281 14.16 16.61 9.27
N SER A 282 15.32 17.01 9.81
CA SER A 282 15.40 17.57 11.17
C SER A 282 14.73 18.94 11.27
N ARG A 283 14.86 19.77 10.23
CA ARG A 283 14.13 21.05 10.12
C ARG A 283 12.62 20.82 10.03
N GLY A 284 12.20 19.77 9.33
CA GLY A 284 10.81 19.35 9.25
C GLY A 284 9.96 20.27 8.37
N ASN A 285 10.57 21.07 7.49
CA ASN A 285 9.82 21.85 6.49
C ASN A 285 9.32 20.95 5.36
N ILE A 286 10.06 19.88 5.05
CA ILE A 286 9.80 18.91 4.00
C ILE A 286 10.21 17.55 4.55
N HIS A 287 9.53 16.49 4.10
CA HIS A 287 9.90 15.12 4.44
C HIS A 287 10.37 14.37 3.19
N CYS A 288 11.64 13.96 3.20
CA CYS A 288 12.23 13.14 2.15
C CYS A 288 12.69 11.80 2.74
N VAL A 289 12.76 10.78 1.88
CA VAL A 289 13.23 9.44 2.26
C VAL A 289 14.43 9.07 1.38
N PRO A 290 15.48 8.45 1.92
CA PRO A 290 16.63 8.08 1.14
C PRO A 290 16.43 6.72 0.44
N ALA A 291 17.30 6.41 -0.52
CA ALA A 291 17.49 5.07 -1.06
C ALA A 291 18.96 4.85 -1.45
N ILE A 292 19.31 3.61 -1.78
CA ILE A 292 20.62 3.24 -2.30
C ILE A 292 20.42 2.63 -3.69
N LEU A 293 21.03 3.21 -4.70
CA LEU A 293 20.98 2.74 -6.08
C LEU A 293 22.41 2.37 -6.50
N ARG A 294 22.70 1.07 -6.70
CA ARG A 294 24.04 0.58 -7.05
C ARG A 294 25.17 1.18 -6.19
N GLY A 295 24.95 1.19 -4.86
CA GLY A 295 25.90 1.76 -3.88
C GLY A 295 25.89 3.29 -3.75
N LYS A 296 25.14 4.03 -4.59
CA LYS A 296 24.98 5.48 -4.47
C LYS A 296 23.81 5.83 -3.54
N TYR A 297 24.09 6.61 -2.50
CA TYR A 297 23.06 7.14 -1.61
C TYR A 297 22.33 8.30 -2.29
N VAL A 298 21.00 8.22 -2.37
CA VAL A 298 20.13 9.19 -3.06
C VAL A 298 18.99 9.66 -2.18
N ILE A 299 18.49 10.85 -2.45
CA ILE A 299 17.29 11.42 -1.85
C ILE A 299 16.14 11.27 -2.85
N ARG A 300 14.98 10.82 -2.36
CA ARG A 300 13.76 10.65 -3.16
C ARG A 300 12.82 11.83 -2.91
N PHE A 301 12.48 12.54 -3.98
CA PHE A 301 11.45 13.58 -3.99
C PHE A 301 10.23 13.09 -4.76
N THR A 302 9.16 12.78 -4.03
CA THR A 302 7.91 12.31 -4.61
C THR A 302 6.86 13.42 -4.53
N VAL A 303 6.28 13.79 -5.67
CA VAL A 303 5.11 14.67 -5.69
C VAL A 303 3.90 13.88 -5.18
N THR A 304 3.21 14.40 -4.16
CA THR A 304 2.19 13.64 -3.42
C THR A 304 0.79 14.25 -3.50
N SER A 305 0.57 15.41 -2.86
CA SER A 305 -0.77 15.98 -2.72
C SER A 305 -1.38 16.36 -4.07
N GLN A 306 -2.68 16.11 -4.22
CA GLN A 306 -3.48 16.61 -5.32
C GLN A 306 -3.61 18.14 -5.35
N ARG A 307 -3.16 18.83 -4.29
CA ARG A 307 -3.15 20.29 -4.17
C ARG A 307 -1.76 20.92 -4.33
N THR A 308 -0.72 20.12 -4.57
CA THR A 308 0.64 20.64 -4.77
C THR A 308 0.65 21.58 -5.95
N THR A 309 1.22 22.77 -5.77
CA THR A 309 1.38 23.76 -6.85
C THR A 309 2.84 23.90 -7.27
N ILE A 310 3.11 24.71 -8.29
CA ILE A 310 4.48 25.01 -8.73
C ILE A 310 5.23 25.77 -7.62
N GLU A 311 4.53 26.64 -6.89
CA GLU A 311 5.09 27.43 -5.79
C GLU A 311 5.60 26.52 -4.67
N ASP A 312 4.86 25.44 -4.36
CA ASP A 312 5.31 24.43 -3.40
C ASP A 312 6.62 23.78 -3.87
N ILE A 313 6.70 23.36 -5.14
CA ILE A 313 7.92 22.75 -5.70
C ILE A 313 9.11 23.71 -5.64
N VAL A 314 8.90 24.98 -5.98
CA VAL A 314 9.97 26.00 -5.95
C VAL A 314 10.40 26.30 -4.52
N LYS A 315 9.44 26.38 -3.59
CA LYS A 315 9.70 26.57 -2.15
C LYS A 315 10.50 25.40 -1.59
N ASP A 316 10.09 24.18 -1.91
CA ASP A 316 10.75 22.97 -1.43
C ASP A 316 12.18 22.87 -1.96
N TRP A 317 12.37 23.18 -3.24
CA TRP A 317 13.71 23.25 -3.84
C TRP A 317 14.58 24.34 -3.21
N LYS A 318 14.02 25.52 -2.90
CA LYS A 318 14.75 26.59 -2.23
C LYS A 318 15.27 26.15 -0.86
N GLU A 319 14.47 25.41 -0.10
CA GLU A 319 14.90 24.85 1.18
C GLU A 319 16.04 23.84 1.00
N ILE A 320 15.90 22.90 0.06
CA ILE A 320 16.94 21.91 -0.26
C ILE A 320 18.26 22.60 -0.64
N LYS A 321 18.22 23.62 -1.51
CA LYS A 321 19.41 24.39 -1.91
C LYS A 321 20.06 25.12 -0.75
N THR A 322 19.26 25.71 0.14
CA THR A 322 19.76 26.46 1.30
C THR A 322 20.54 25.53 2.22
N ILE A 323 19.95 24.38 2.55
CA ILE A 323 20.57 23.37 3.41
C ILE A 323 21.81 22.78 2.72
N ALA A 324 21.76 22.54 1.42
CA ALA A 324 22.92 22.05 0.67
C ALA A 324 24.10 23.03 0.72
N THR A 325 23.86 24.34 0.65
CA THR A 325 24.91 25.35 0.82
C THR A 325 25.54 25.27 2.21
N GLU A 326 24.73 25.17 3.27
CA GLU A 326 25.21 25.03 4.66
C GLU A 326 26.07 23.78 4.83
N VAL A 327 25.60 22.63 4.32
CA VAL A 327 26.32 21.36 4.41
C VAL A 327 27.64 21.43 3.65
N LEU A 328 27.66 21.93 2.42
CA LEU A 328 28.89 22.01 1.63
C LEU A 328 29.92 22.96 2.26
N GLN A 329 29.49 24.07 2.85
CA GLN A 329 30.38 24.97 3.59
C GLN A 329 31.01 24.28 4.81
N GLU A 330 30.26 23.47 5.55
CA GLU A 330 30.78 22.70 6.68
C GLU A 330 31.82 21.66 6.26
N PHE A 331 31.62 21.01 5.11
CA PHE A 331 32.58 20.02 4.58
C PHE A 331 33.83 20.69 3.98
N GLN A 332 33.72 21.91 3.45
CA GLN A 332 34.86 22.69 2.94
C GLN A 332 35.69 23.32 4.06
N ASN A 333 35.06 23.72 5.18
CA ASN A 333 35.72 24.32 6.34
C ASN A 333 35.58 23.45 7.61
N PRO A 334 36.25 22.29 7.69
CA PRO A 334 36.16 21.41 8.85
C PRO A 334 36.68 22.05 10.15
N ALA A 335 37.46 23.13 10.07
CA ALA A 335 37.95 23.91 11.22
C ALA A 335 36.84 24.63 12.00
N ALA A 336 35.66 24.83 11.41
CA ALA A 336 34.50 25.42 12.09
C ALA A 336 33.69 24.41 12.93
N ARG A 337 34.02 23.11 12.89
CA ARG A 337 33.55 22.18 13.92
C ARG A 337 34.26 22.56 15.21
N ALA A 338 33.59 23.36 16.04
CA ALA A 338 33.85 23.34 17.47
C ALA A 338 33.78 21.87 17.89
N ARG A 339 34.93 21.22 18.08
CA ARG A 339 35.00 19.94 18.78
C ARG A 339 34.40 20.23 20.13
N VAL A 340 33.14 19.85 20.36
CA VAL A 340 32.57 19.90 21.70
C VAL A 340 33.44 18.95 22.50
N PRO A 341 34.26 19.44 23.45
CA PRO A 341 35.05 18.55 24.28
C PRO A 341 34.06 17.64 24.99
N LEU A 342 34.29 16.32 24.98
CA LEU A 342 33.42 15.40 25.71
C LEU A 342 33.27 15.81 27.19
N ALA A 343 34.31 16.43 27.75
CA ALA A 343 34.31 17.02 29.08
C ALA A 343 33.20 18.06 29.29
N ASP A 344 32.97 18.95 28.30
CA ASP A 344 31.93 19.99 28.36
C ASP A 344 30.52 19.44 28.15
N THR A 345 30.42 18.27 27.52
CA THR A 345 29.13 17.59 27.32
C THR A 345 28.72 16.83 28.59
N LYS A 346 29.70 16.26 29.29
CA LYS A 346 29.54 15.60 30.60
C LYS A 346 29.21 16.58 31.73
N SER A 347 29.76 17.80 31.69
CA SER A 347 29.44 18.84 32.68
C SER A 347 28.04 19.44 32.49
N ARG A 348 27.49 19.40 31.27
CA ARG A 348 26.13 19.89 30.96
C ARG A 348 25.02 18.86 31.19
N ASN A 349 25.38 17.58 31.24
CA ASN A 349 24.43 16.49 31.49
C ASN A 349 25.15 15.35 32.22
N GLU A 350 24.88 15.19 33.53
CA GLU A 350 25.48 14.13 34.35
C GLU A 350 25.20 12.71 33.81
N ASN A 351 24.12 12.55 33.04
CA ASN A 351 23.74 11.29 32.40
C ASN A 351 24.41 11.05 31.05
N PHE A 352 25.31 11.92 30.60
CA PHE A 352 26.04 11.75 29.34
C PHE A 352 27.14 10.69 29.49
N GLY A 353 26.95 9.53 28.84
CA GLY A 353 27.90 8.40 28.84
C GLY A 353 27.35 7.11 29.44
N THR A 354 26.25 7.15 30.18
CA THR A 354 25.62 5.96 30.80
C THR A 354 25.05 5.01 29.75
N SER A 355 24.56 5.52 28.61
CA SER A 355 24.12 4.70 27.47
C SER A 355 25.26 4.07 26.66
N LEU A 356 26.47 4.65 26.70
CA LEU A 356 27.64 4.12 25.97
C LEU A 356 28.24 2.88 26.64
N LEU A 357 28.00 2.68 27.94
CA LEU A 357 28.40 1.46 28.65
C LEU A 357 27.60 0.22 28.21
N LEU A 358 26.38 0.39 27.68
CA LEU A 358 25.57 -0.72 27.15
C LEU A 358 25.99 -1.14 25.73
N ALA A 359 26.70 -0.27 24.99
CA ALA A 359 27.14 -0.54 23.62
C ALA A 359 28.41 -1.40 23.54
N ASN A 360 29.17 -1.53 24.63
CA ASN A 360 30.39 -2.34 24.70
C ASN A 360 30.20 -3.71 25.38
N SER A 361 28.96 -4.16 25.58
CA SER A 361 28.70 -5.54 25.98
C SER A 361 28.91 -6.46 24.76
N PRO A 362 29.73 -7.52 24.84
CA PRO A 362 30.06 -8.36 23.69
C PRO A 362 28.88 -9.17 23.12
N MET A 363 27.66 -9.00 23.65
CA MET A 363 26.43 -9.66 23.18
C MET A 363 25.26 -8.71 22.88
N SER A 364 25.48 -7.41 22.63
CA SER A 364 24.41 -6.55 22.11
C SER A 364 24.37 -6.57 20.57
N PRO A 365 23.22 -6.84 19.92
CA PRO A 365 23.13 -6.86 18.46
C PRO A 365 23.39 -5.46 17.89
N LYS A 366 24.40 -5.34 17.02
CA LYS A 366 24.88 -4.08 16.41
C LYS A 366 23.92 -3.46 15.37
N ILE A 367 22.65 -3.87 15.35
CA ILE A 367 21.61 -3.27 14.50
C ILE A 367 20.49 -2.79 15.41
N VAL A 368 20.55 -1.51 15.78
CA VAL A 368 19.46 -0.86 16.51
C VAL A 368 18.41 -0.44 15.49
N ASN A 369 17.42 -1.30 15.27
CA ASN A 369 16.16 -0.92 14.67
C ASN A 369 15.49 0.14 15.58
N GLY A 370 14.89 1.20 15.02
CA GLY A 370 14.17 2.22 15.78
C GLY A 370 13.03 1.67 16.66
N SER A 371 12.60 0.42 16.43
CA SER A 371 11.69 -0.31 17.32
C SER A 371 12.33 -0.71 18.66
N PHE A 372 13.65 -0.90 18.72
CA PHE A 372 14.38 -1.31 19.93
C PHE A 372 14.52 -0.15 20.93
N ALA A 373 14.73 1.07 20.41
CA ALA A 373 14.75 2.29 21.22
C ALA A 373 13.38 2.63 21.84
N ALA A 374 12.28 2.22 21.19
CA ALA A 374 10.92 2.45 21.70
C ALA A 374 10.53 1.53 22.88
N ILE A 375 11.29 0.46 23.13
CA ILE A 375 10.99 -0.53 24.18
C ILE A 375 11.70 -0.19 25.50
N TYR A 376 12.84 0.49 25.46
CA TYR A 376 13.70 0.67 26.65
C TYR A 376 13.66 2.05 27.31
N ASP A 377 12.88 3.02 26.81
CA ASP A 377 12.76 4.36 27.40
C ASP A 377 11.58 4.51 28.39
N GLN A 378 11.11 3.41 28.98
CA GLN A 378 9.93 3.40 29.87
C GLN A 378 10.23 3.41 31.37
N SER A 379 11.48 3.21 31.80
CA SER A 379 11.80 3.10 33.23
C SER A 379 11.63 4.41 33.99
N ASP A 380 11.98 5.55 33.38
CA ASP A 380 11.95 6.85 34.06
C ASP A 380 10.52 7.38 34.22
N VAL A 381 9.65 7.09 33.25
CA VAL A 381 8.23 7.49 33.27
C VAL A 381 7.44 6.71 34.31
N ILE A 382 7.77 5.43 34.55
CA ILE A 382 7.13 4.60 35.59
C ILE A 382 7.59 5.03 36.99
N ALA A 383 8.85 5.41 37.16
CA ALA A 383 9.39 5.93 38.42
C ALA A 383 8.78 7.30 38.81
N GLU A 384 8.47 8.14 37.84
CA GLU A 384 7.80 9.43 38.07
C GLU A 384 6.28 9.25 38.33
N PHE A 385 5.64 8.32 37.63
CA PHE A 385 4.23 7.97 37.83
C PHE A 385 3.97 7.33 39.20
N SER A 386 4.86 6.44 39.66
CA SER A 386 4.78 5.81 40.98
C SER A 386 4.96 6.79 42.15
N LYS A 387 5.66 7.91 41.94
CA LYS A 387 5.72 9.01 42.93
C LYS A 387 4.43 9.83 43.01
N THR A 388 3.63 9.82 41.93
CA THR A 388 2.39 10.59 41.85
C THR A 388 1.19 9.80 42.40
N ILE A 389 1.30 8.48 42.50
CA ILE A 389 0.34 7.61 43.20
C ILE A 389 0.76 7.48 44.68
N LYS A 390 0.68 8.58 45.42
CA LYS A 390 0.47 8.53 46.88
C LYS A 390 -0.91 9.06 47.17
N LEU A 391 -1.91 8.18 47.11
CA LEU A 391 -3.24 8.45 47.62
C LEU A 391 -3.50 7.57 48.84
N ARG A 392 -3.59 8.27 49.98
CA ARG A 392 -4.44 7.99 51.14
C ARG A 392 -4.52 6.54 51.62
N GLN A 393 -3.68 6.23 52.59
CA GLN A 393 -4.15 5.46 53.75
C GLN A 393 -5.22 6.31 54.43
N ASP A 394 -6.47 5.83 54.42
CA ASP A 394 -7.49 5.99 55.47
C ASP A 394 -8.85 5.55 54.90
N ALA A 395 -9.20 4.29 55.13
CA ALA A 395 -10.58 3.82 55.34
C ALA A 395 -10.55 2.32 55.67
N GLN A 396 -10.98 2.00 56.89
CA GLN A 396 -11.21 0.65 57.40
C GLN A 396 -12.47 -0.01 56.79
N ASP A 397 -12.50 -1.34 56.93
CA ASP A 397 -13.67 -2.24 57.02
C ASP A 397 -14.36 -2.84 55.77
N SER A 398 -14.04 -4.14 55.57
CA SER A 398 -14.95 -5.30 55.42
C SER A 398 -15.72 -5.60 54.10
N PRO A 399 -16.09 -6.88 53.83
CA PRO A 399 -15.93 -7.51 52.51
C PRO A 399 -17.25 -7.80 51.76
N GLY A 400 -17.22 -7.74 50.41
CA GLY A 400 -18.32 -8.20 49.57
C GLY A 400 -17.97 -8.27 48.08
N ARG A 401 -18.00 -9.46 47.50
CA ARG A 401 -17.75 -9.76 46.07
C ARG A 401 -18.80 -9.11 45.14
N ARG A 402 -18.33 -8.49 44.05
CA ARG A 402 -18.65 -8.76 42.61
C ARG A 402 -18.35 -7.51 41.78
N GLY A 403 -17.46 -7.61 40.78
CA GLY A 403 -17.28 -6.54 39.78
C GLY A 403 -15.87 -6.41 39.18
N GLY A 404 -15.22 -7.50 38.76
CA GLY A 404 -13.80 -7.50 38.37
C GLY A 404 -13.48 -7.43 36.86
N ILE A 405 -14.47 -7.34 35.96
CA ILE A 405 -14.20 -7.52 34.50
C ILE A 405 -14.42 -6.24 33.67
N PHE A 406 -15.20 -5.26 34.14
CA PHE A 406 -15.47 -4.03 33.38
C PHE A 406 -14.41 -2.92 33.54
N ALA A 407 -13.65 -2.88 34.64
CA ALA A 407 -12.66 -1.83 34.88
C ALA A 407 -11.36 -2.01 34.05
N ALA A 408 -10.93 -3.26 33.82
CA ALA A 408 -9.69 -3.55 33.11
C ALA A 408 -9.75 -3.25 31.60
N VAL A 409 -10.95 -3.33 30.99
CA VAL A 409 -11.17 -2.99 29.57
C VAL A 409 -11.23 -1.47 29.36
N ARG A 410 -11.73 -0.71 30.34
CA ARG A 410 -11.79 0.76 30.30
C ARG A 410 -10.40 1.41 30.45
N LEU A 411 -9.58 0.90 31.37
CA LEU A 411 -8.22 1.39 31.61
C LEU A 411 -7.26 1.18 30.42
N LYS A 412 -7.35 0.05 29.70
CA LYS A 412 -6.52 -0.20 28.50
C LYS A 412 -6.89 0.73 27.33
N ARG A 413 -8.16 1.11 27.22
CA ARG A 413 -8.64 2.01 26.16
C ARG A 413 -8.21 3.46 26.44
N GLU A 414 -8.26 3.91 27.68
CA GLU A 414 -7.81 5.26 28.06
C GLU A 414 -6.30 5.44 27.94
N PHE A 415 -5.49 4.43 28.32
CA PHE A 415 -4.03 4.50 28.19
C PHE A 415 -3.55 4.59 26.74
N PHE A 416 -4.14 3.79 25.84
CA PHE A 416 -3.79 3.82 24.42
C PHE A 416 -4.19 5.15 23.76
N VAL A 417 -5.33 5.69 24.17
CA VAL A 417 -5.81 7.00 23.73
C VAL A 417 -4.91 8.14 24.25
N GLU A 418 -4.40 8.07 25.48
CA GLU A 418 -3.56 9.13 26.06
C GLU A 418 -2.13 9.17 25.49
N ALA A 419 -1.52 8.01 25.25
CA ALA A 419 -0.21 7.93 24.56
C ALA A 419 -0.30 8.46 23.12
N MET A 420 -1.39 8.12 22.42
CA MET A 420 -1.67 8.63 21.08
C MET A 420 -1.94 10.14 21.09
N ARG A 421 -2.67 10.66 22.10
CA ARG A 421 -2.90 12.10 22.31
C ARG A 421 -1.61 12.88 22.55
N ARG A 422 -0.70 12.37 23.40
CA ARG A 422 0.60 13.02 23.64
C ARG A 422 1.45 13.08 22.37
N ARG A 423 1.45 12.00 21.58
CA ARG A 423 2.14 11.95 20.29
C ARG A 423 1.53 12.94 19.28
N ILE A 424 0.21 13.01 19.19
CA ILE A 424 -0.52 13.97 18.34
C ILE A 424 -0.23 15.41 18.78
N LYS A 425 -0.23 15.70 20.09
CA LYS A 425 0.10 17.03 20.63
C LYS A 425 1.56 17.38 20.34
N GLY A 426 2.49 16.44 20.47
CA GLY A 426 3.89 16.64 20.08
C GLY A 426 4.07 16.94 18.60
N ILE A 427 3.34 16.21 17.73
CA ILE A 427 3.31 16.46 16.28
C ILE A 427 2.76 17.86 15.98
N LEU A 428 1.62 18.23 16.56
CA LEU A 428 0.97 19.53 16.35
C LEU A 428 1.79 20.71 16.89
N MET A 429 2.47 20.54 18.04
CA MET A 429 3.30 21.58 18.67
C MET A 429 4.65 21.78 17.96
N SER A 430 5.11 20.79 17.18
CA SER A 430 6.41 20.88 16.52
C SER A 430 6.43 21.82 15.30
N GLY A 431 5.27 22.13 14.71
CA GLY A 431 5.18 22.88 13.45
C GLY A 431 5.79 22.15 12.23
N LYS A 432 6.24 20.90 12.38
CA LYS A 432 6.93 20.13 11.34
C LYS A 432 5.95 19.40 10.42
N GLN A 433 6.34 19.25 9.17
CA GLN A 433 5.72 18.37 8.18
C GLN A 433 6.24 16.94 8.37
N PHE A 434 5.32 15.99 8.52
CA PHE A 434 5.62 14.56 8.71
C PHE A 434 5.05 13.73 7.54
N SER A 435 5.50 12.47 7.45
CA SER A 435 5.02 11.49 6.47
C SER A 435 3.48 11.33 6.48
N LEU A 436 2.92 10.81 5.38
CA LEU A 436 1.49 10.51 5.29
C LEU A 436 1.03 9.59 6.42
N ASP A 437 1.82 8.58 6.78
CA ASP A 437 1.52 7.65 7.87
C ASP A 437 1.44 8.38 9.23
N SER A 438 2.35 9.33 9.46
CA SER A 438 2.31 10.18 10.66
C SER A 438 1.11 11.15 10.68
N ARG A 439 0.54 11.49 9.52
CA ARG A 439 -0.70 12.28 9.40
C ARG A 439 -1.97 11.43 9.51
N LEU A 440 -1.95 10.16 9.14
CA LEU A 440 -3.06 9.23 9.38
C LEU A 440 -3.30 9.04 10.89
N ASP A 441 -2.23 9.00 11.70
CA ASP A 441 -2.32 9.01 13.16
C ASP A 441 -3.05 10.26 13.69
N LEU A 442 -2.86 11.42 13.06
CA LEU A 442 -3.58 12.66 13.41
C LEU A 442 -5.08 12.54 13.11
N PHE A 443 -5.47 11.92 12.00
CA PHE A 443 -6.86 11.83 11.56
C PHE A 443 -7.67 10.86 12.43
N HIS A 444 -7.13 9.68 12.73
CA HIS A 444 -7.77 8.72 13.65
C HIS A 444 -7.91 9.26 15.07
N GLY A 445 -7.02 10.17 15.50
CA GLY A 445 -7.16 10.86 16.79
C GLY A 445 -8.17 12.00 16.80
N ILE A 446 -8.61 12.51 15.64
CA ILE A 446 -9.62 13.57 15.51
C ILE A 446 -11.04 13.00 15.49
N GLU A 447 -11.28 11.81 14.94
CA GLU A 447 -12.60 11.14 15.05
C GLU A 447 -12.96 10.79 16.50
N ALA A 448 -11.99 10.70 17.40
CA ALA A 448 -12.22 10.59 18.84
C ALA A 448 -12.64 11.92 19.51
N ARG A 449 -12.82 13.02 18.76
CA ARG A 449 -13.17 14.36 19.27
C ARG A 449 -14.63 14.77 19.10
N THR A 450 -15.51 13.94 18.55
CA THR A 450 -16.96 14.24 18.53
C THR A 450 -17.62 13.71 19.80
N PRO A 451 -18.02 14.55 20.76
CA PRO A 451 -18.94 14.13 21.81
C PRO A 451 -20.32 13.89 21.21
N SER A 452 -20.94 12.77 21.57
CA SER A 452 -22.34 12.45 21.30
C SER A 452 -23.27 13.50 21.92
N PRO A 453 -24.31 13.99 21.21
CA PRO A 453 -25.33 14.81 21.83
C PRO A 453 -26.34 13.91 22.53
N SER A 454 -26.21 13.73 23.85
CA SER A 454 -27.32 13.20 24.66
C SER A 454 -27.07 13.47 26.14
N GLU A 455 -27.73 14.49 26.69
CA GLU A 455 -28.29 14.45 28.04
C GLU A 455 -29.34 15.56 28.16
N GLY A 456 -30.60 15.16 28.30
CA GLY A 456 -31.73 16.04 28.51
C GLY A 456 -32.98 15.60 27.79
N LEU A 457 -33.67 14.57 28.32
CA LEU A 457 -35.13 14.39 28.28
C LEU A 457 -35.49 13.24 29.28
N PRO A 458 -36.59 13.36 30.06
CA PRO A 458 -36.94 12.44 31.15
C PRO A 458 -37.62 11.15 30.63
N PRO A 459 -37.74 10.10 31.46
CA PRO A 459 -38.15 8.78 31.02
C PRO A 459 -39.68 8.71 30.90
N VAL A 460 -40.18 8.09 29.84
CA VAL A 460 -41.60 7.69 29.73
C VAL A 460 -41.67 6.26 29.21
N GLU A 461 -42.50 5.50 29.90
CA GLU A 461 -42.72 4.06 29.86
C GLU A 461 -43.37 3.57 28.55
N ASP A 462 -43.20 2.27 28.31
CA ASP A 462 -43.88 1.48 27.27
C ASP A 462 -45.40 1.66 27.31
N HIS A 463 -46.03 1.84 26.14
CA HIS A 463 -47.30 1.18 25.81
C HIS A 463 -47.62 1.19 24.31
N ASN A 464 -48.33 0.14 23.93
CA ASN A 464 -48.75 -0.33 22.61
C ASN A 464 -49.70 0.61 21.83
N GLU A 465 -49.72 0.33 20.51
CA GLU A 465 -50.88 0.29 19.61
C GLU A 465 -51.58 1.58 19.13
N SER A 466 -51.87 1.50 17.82
CA SER A 466 -53.07 1.94 17.11
C SER A 466 -53.07 3.28 16.37
N GLU A 467 -53.83 3.22 15.29
CA GLU A 467 -53.96 4.08 14.13
C GLU A 467 -54.75 5.38 14.43
N ASP A 468 -54.66 6.29 13.45
CA ASP A 468 -55.79 7.01 12.86
C ASP A 468 -55.95 8.54 13.10
N ASN A 469 -56.00 9.24 11.96
CA ASN A 469 -56.83 10.39 11.55
C ASN A 469 -56.82 11.79 12.24
N GLY A 470 -56.93 12.81 11.36
CA GLY A 470 -57.56 14.13 11.61
C GLY A 470 -56.58 15.31 11.72
N ILE A 471 -56.22 16.04 10.65
CA ILE A 471 -56.91 17.18 9.99
C ILE A 471 -57.29 18.36 10.92
N LEU A 472 -56.80 19.55 10.51
CA LEU A 472 -57.42 20.92 10.51
C LEU A 472 -56.56 21.98 11.24
N VAL A 473 -56.42 23.24 10.83
CA VAL A 473 -56.42 24.02 9.56
C VAL A 473 -56.32 25.51 9.98
N LEU A 474 -55.96 26.39 9.01
CA LEU A 474 -56.03 27.88 8.99
C LEU A 474 -54.78 28.64 9.47
N GLY A 475 -54.29 29.68 8.79
CA GLY A 475 -54.73 30.42 7.60
C GLY A 475 -53.72 31.58 7.40
N GLU A 476 -53.16 31.75 6.20
CA GLU A 476 -53.52 32.74 5.16
C GLU A 476 -52.95 34.17 5.36
N PHE A 477 -52.16 34.63 4.37
CA PHE A 477 -52.38 35.82 3.48
C PHE A 477 -51.03 36.23 2.83
N SER A 478 -50.82 35.92 1.53
CA SER A 478 -50.91 36.80 0.32
C SER A 478 -49.69 37.71 0.09
N GLU A 479 -48.82 37.46 -0.90
CA GLU A 479 -48.82 38.00 -2.29
C GLU A 479 -48.51 39.52 -2.37
N LEU A 480 -47.66 40.08 -3.25
CA LEU A 480 -47.25 39.75 -4.62
C LEU A 480 -46.03 40.64 -5.03
N SER A 481 -45.18 40.19 -5.98
CA SER A 481 -44.74 40.96 -7.19
C SER A 481 -43.30 40.66 -7.69
N SER A 482 -43.27 39.94 -8.81
CA SER A 482 -42.59 40.29 -10.08
C SER A 482 -41.35 39.50 -10.57
N LYS A 483 -41.55 39.05 -11.81
CA LYS A 483 -40.66 38.75 -12.94
C LYS A 483 -40.25 37.29 -13.19
N GLU A 484 -40.87 36.81 -14.27
CA GLU A 484 -40.65 35.60 -15.05
C GLU A 484 -39.24 35.57 -15.68
N ASP A 485 -38.65 34.38 -15.74
CA ASP A 485 -38.02 33.90 -16.97
C ASP A 485 -38.08 32.36 -17.01
N LEU A 486 -38.63 31.87 -18.12
CA LEU A 486 -38.99 30.50 -18.42
C LEU A 486 -37.78 29.67 -18.87
N LEU A 487 -37.52 28.54 -18.21
CA LEU A 487 -36.86 27.38 -18.81
C LEU A 487 -37.60 26.11 -18.39
N GLN A 488 -38.27 25.50 -19.36
CA GLN A 488 -39.09 24.29 -19.25
C GLN A 488 -38.25 23.08 -18.79
N VAL A 489 -38.73 22.40 -17.75
CA VAL A 489 -38.28 21.05 -17.36
C VAL A 489 -39.35 20.07 -17.84
N PRO A 490 -39.03 19.02 -18.62
CA PRO A 490 -40.03 18.03 -19.00
C PRO A 490 -40.36 17.11 -17.81
N ILE A 491 -41.65 16.93 -17.61
CA ILE A 491 -42.28 16.03 -16.64
C ILE A 491 -41.95 14.58 -17.03
N ILE A 492 -41.25 13.86 -16.16
CA ILE A 492 -41.11 12.40 -16.28
C ILE A 492 -42.37 11.76 -15.71
N HIS A 493 -43.17 11.15 -16.59
CA HIS A 493 -44.27 10.27 -16.21
C HIS A 493 -43.76 9.06 -15.41
N LYS A 494 -44.44 8.77 -14.30
CA LYS A 494 -44.39 7.50 -13.58
C LYS A 494 -44.56 6.34 -14.58
N GLN A 495 -43.54 5.51 -14.76
CA GLN A 495 -43.70 4.20 -15.36
C GLN A 495 -43.69 3.12 -14.29
N THR A 496 -44.74 2.33 -14.37
CA THR A 496 -45.11 1.18 -13.59
C THR A 496 -44.13 0.02 -13.74
N ARG A 497 -43.98 -0.71 -12.64
CA ARG A 497 -43.33 -2.02 -12.49
C ARG A 497 -43.75 -2.95 -13.65
N SER A 498 -42.81 -3.33 -14.52
CA SER A 498 -43.02 -4.38 -15.53
C SER A 498 -42.47 -5.72 -15.04
N LYS A 499 -43.30 -6.75 -15.24
CA LYS A 499 -43.11 -8.15 -14.88
C LYS A 499 -41.97 -8.78 -15.70
N SER A 500 -41.34 -9.77 -15.10
CA SER A 500 -40.43 -10.74 -15.72
C SER A 500 -41.00 -11.29 -17.02
N VAL A 501 -40.23 -11.20 -18.10
CA VAL A 501 -40.49 -11.91 -19.35
C VAL A 501 -39.42 -12.99 -19.48
N ASP A 502 -39.85 -14.24 -19.34
CA ASP A 502 -39.07 -15.42 -19.68
C ASP A 502 -38.76 -15.41 -21.18
N HIS A 503 -37.48 -15.31 -21.53
CA HIS A 503 -37.02 -15.71 -22.86
C HIS A 503 -36.57 -17.17 -22.81
N GLN A 504 -37.53 -18.07 -23.06
CA GLN A 504 -37.22 -19.40 -23.58
C GLN A 504 -36.79 -19.24 -25.04
N VAL A 505 -35.50 -19.41 -25.32
CA VAL A 505 -35.00 -19.64 -26.67
C VAL A 505 -34.95 -21.16 -26.89
N PRO A 506 -35.62 -21.72 -27.91
CA PRO A 506 -35.52 -23.14 -28.21
C PRO A 506 -34.14 -23.45 -28.79
N ILE A 507 -33.39 -24.30 -28.12
CA ILE A 507 -32.12 -24.88 -28.60
C ILE A 507 -32.47 -25.83 -29.75
N SER A 508 -32.30 -25.40 -31.00
CA SER A 508 -32.18 -26.34 -32.12
C SER A 508 -30.76 -26.90 -32.11
N MET A 509 -30.61 -28.20 -31.84
CA MET A 509 -29.35 -28.94 -32.02
C MET A 509 -28.90 -28.84 -33.49
N GLN A 510 -27.93 -27.97 -33.77
CA GLN A 510 -27.12 -28.08 -34.97
C GLN A 510 -25.97 -29.04 -34.65
N SER A 511 -25.85 -30.11 -35.44
CA SER A 511 -24.76 -31.08 -35.32
C SER A 511 -23.42 -30.42 -35.69
N GLU A 512 -22.64 -30.04 -34.70
CA GLU A 512 -21.28 -29.52 -34.91
C GLU A 512 -20.35 -30.65 -35.40
N ARG A 513 -19.68 -30.44 -36.54
CA ARG A 513 -18.73 -31.40 -37.11
C ARG A 513 -17.34 -31.19 -36.50
N TYR A 514 -16.89 -32.13 -35.68
CA TYR A 514 -15.53 -32.19 -35.14
C TYR A 514 -14.60 -32.92 -36.13
N LYS A 515 -13.35 -32.43 -36.29
CA LYS A 515 -12.28 -33.20 -36.94
C LYS A 515 -11.19 -33.55 -35.93
N THR A 516 -10.71 -34.78 -36.00
CA THR A 516 -9.61 -35.29 -35.17
C THR A 516 -8.26 -34.94 -35.80
N CYS A 517 -7.38 -34.30 -35.04
CA CYS A 517 -6.02 -34.02 -35.48
C CYS A 517 -5.22 -35.33 -35.64
N MET A 518 -4.76 -35.65 -36.86
CA MET A 518 -4.02 -36.89 -37.12
C MET A 518 -2.63 -36.99 -36.46
N LYS A 519 -2.12 -35.90 -35.87
CA LYS A 519 -0.84 -35.91 -35.14
C LYS A 519 -0.96 -36.09 -33.62
N CYS A 520 -2.03 -35.58 -33.00
CA CYS A 520 -2.16 -35.57 -31.54
C CYS A 520 -3.52 -36.08 -31.00
N GLY A 521 -4.41 -36.56 -31.87
CA GLY A 521 -5.66 -37.22 -31.48
C GLY A 521 -6.76 -36.32 -30.88
N HIS A 522 -6.51 -35.02 -30.70
CA HIS A 522 -7.49 -34.10 -30.15
C HIS A 522 -8.55 -33.69 -31.18
N GLN A 523 -9.80 -33.57 -30.73
CA GLN A 523 -10.91 -33.06 -31.51
C GLN A 523 -10.92 -31.53 -31.47
N ILE A 524 -10.92 -30.89 -32.65
CA ILE A 524 -10.91 -29.43 -32.78
C ILE A 524 -12.22 -28.99 -33.43
N LEU A 525 -12.82 -27.95 -32.86
CA LEU A 525 -14.06 -27.32 -33.32
C LEU A 525 -13.74 -26.40 -34.51
N GLN A 526 -14.37 -26.64 -35.66
CA GLN A 526 -14.12 -25.87 -36.88
C GLN A 526 -15.03 -24.64 -36.90
N LEU A 527 -14.46 -23.44 -36.68
CA LEU A 527 -15.19 -22.18 -36.86
C LEU A 527 -15.13 -21.79 -38.34
N ASP A 528 -16.30 -21.53 -38.95
CA ASP A 528 -16.39 -21.07 -40.34
C ASP A 528 -15.85 -19.63 -40.46
N ASP A 529 -14.80 -19.46 -41.26
CA ASP A 529 -14.32 -18.15 -41.71
C ASP A 529 -15.40 -17.47 -42.56
N LYS A 530 -15.99 -16.40 -42.03
CA LYS A 530 -16.72 -15.41 -42.83
C LYS A 530 -16.21 -13.99 -42.60
N ALA A 531 -15.40 -13.61 -43.58
CA ALA A 531 -15.36 -12.32 -44.27
C ALA A 531 -14.72 -11.11 -43.57
N SER A 532 -13.48 -10.88 -43.99
CA SER A 532 -12.97 -9.59 -44.43
C SER A 532 -13.94 -8.85 -45.38
N ASN A 533 -14.32 -7.63 -44.99
CA ASN A 533 -14.40 -6.44 -45.84
C ASN A 533 -14.39 -5.19 -44.96
#